data_AF-A0A6L8K479-F1
#
_entry.id   AF-A0A6L8K479-F1
#
_cell.length_a   1.000
_cell.length_b   1.000
_cell.length_c   1.000
_cell.angle_alpha   90.00
_cell.angle_beta   90.00
_cell.angle_gamma   90.00
#
_symmetry.space_group_name_H-M   'P 1'
#
loop_
_entity.id
_entity.type
_entity.pdbx_description
1 polymer ?
#
loop_
_entity_poly.entity_id
_entity_poly.type
_entity_poly.pdbx_seq_one_letter_code
_entity_poly.pdbx_strand_id
1 'polypeptide(L)'
;MKTATYYTQHLSEAQEVASHCKLLDAQKQRSLSVGDYQEWQISNEGVNCQTALSVSEAASLREFVLKQSKPQTTPVVAPKATPPSSSAPIPQERTEQKIISAQTLAPV
;
A
#
# COMPACT_ATOMS: atom_id res chain seq x y z
N MET A 1 19.92 -11.57 -11.74
CA MET A 1 18.82 -10.61 -11.49
C MET A 1 18.32 -10.83 -10.07
N LYS A 2 18.18 -9.76 -9.27
CA LYS A 2 17.57 -9.82 -7.93
C LYS A 2 16.06 -9.61 -8.05
N THR A 3 15.29 -10.32 -7.23
CA THR A 3 13.83 -10.28 -7.26
C THR A 3 13.28 -9.21 -6.32
N ALA A 4 12.00 -8.87 -6.49
CA ALA A 4 11.32 -7.97 -5.55
C ALA A 4 11.38 -8.51 -4.12
N THR A 5 11.13 -9.81 -3.93
CA THR A 5 11.20 -10.49 -2.63
C THR A 5 12.57 -10.37 -1.98
N TYR A 6 13.64 -10.45 -2.77
CA TYR A 6 14.99 -10.21 -2.26
C TYR A 6 15.15 -8.78 -1.74
N TYR A 7 14.84 -7.78 -2.57
CA TYR A 7 14.99 -6.38 -2.16
C TYR A 7 14.10 -5.98 -0.98
N THR A 8 12.92 -6.59 -0.83
CA THR A 8 12.07 -6.33 0.35
C THR A 8 12.69 -6.81 1.66
N GLN A 9 13.57 -7.80 1.62
CA GLN A 9 14.32 -8.30 2.77
C GLN A 9 15.64 -7.53 2.98
N HIS A 10 16.12 -6.86 1.93
CA HIS A 10 17.39 -6.13 1.90
C HIS A 10 17.18 -4.66 1.51
N LEU A 11 16.40 -3.93 2.32
CA LEU A 11 15.96 -2.57 1.99
C LEU A 11 17.11 -1.56 1.83
N SER A 12 18.16 -1.64 2.66
CA SER A 12 19.32 -0.74 2.52
C SER A 12 20.00 -0.93 1.15
N GLU A 13 20.21 -2.19 0.77
CA GLU A 13 20.80 -2.52 -0.52
C GLU A 13 19.87 -2.11 -1.68
N ALA A 14 18.56 -2.27 -1.52
CA ALA A 14 17.58 -1.82 -2.50
C ALA A 14 17.71 -0.30 -2.74
N GLN A 15 17.88 0.50 -1.68
CA GLN A 15 18.03 1.96 -1.76
C GLN A 15 19.34 2.38 -2.42
N GLU A 16 20.44 1.70 -2.12
CA GLU A 16 21.74 1.94 -2.77
C GLU A 16 21.66 1.65 -4.27
N VAL A 17 21.12 0.48 -4.63
CA VAL A 17 20.93 0.10 -6.04
C VAL A 17 19.96 1.05 -6.73
N ALA A 18 18.85 1.42 -6.09
CA ALA A 18 17.89 2.39 -6.63
C ALA A 18 18.57 3.74 -6.94
N SER A 19 19.43 4.23 -6.05
CA SER A 19 20.16 5.49 -6.25
C SER A 19 21.10 5.42 -7.46
N HIS A 20 21.83 4.31 -7.61
CA HIS A 20 22.67 4.08 -8.78
C HIS A 20 21.83 3.97 -10.06
N CYS A 21 20.72 3.25 -10.00
CA CYS A 21 19.85 3.01 -11.14
C CYS A 21 19.21 4.28 -11.69
N LYS A 22 18.93 5.30 -10.86
CA LYS A 22 18.46 6.61 -11.36
C LYS A 22 19.49 7.28 -12.29
N LEU A 23 20.76 7.20 -11.93
CA LEU A 23 21.84 7.77 -12.75
C LEU A 23 22.06 6.93 -14.01
N LEU A 24 22.02 5.62 -13.87
CA LEU A 24 22.17 4.70 -14.99
C LEU A 24 21.03 4.84 -16.01
N ASP A 25 19.78 4.89 -15.55
CA ASP A 25 18.61 5.08 -16.42
C ASP A 25 18.73 6.39 -17.23
N ALA A 26 19.01 7.51 -16.55
CA ALA A 26 19.21 8.80 -17.20
C ALA A 26 20.44 8.83 -18.13
N GLN A 27 21.46 8.01 -17.87
CA GLN A 27 22.58 7.82 -18.78
C GLN A 27 22.12 7.05 -20.02
N LYS A 28 21.48 5.89 -19.84
CA LYS A 28 21.05 5.00 -20.92
C LYS A 28 20.05 5.69 -21.84
N GLN A 29 19.11 6.44 -21.28
CA GLN A 29 18.14 7.22 -22.04
C GLN A 29 18.79 8.28 -22.95
N ARG A 30 19.96 8.81 -22.56
CA ARG A 30 20.71 9.79 -23.37
C ARG A 30 21.69 9.16 -24.35
N SER A 31 22.23 8.00 -24.00
CA SER A 31 23.30 7.35 -24.77
C SER A 31 22.79 6.36 -25.81
N LEU A 32 21.59 5.79 -25.60
CA LEU A 32 21.04 4.75 -26.46
C LEU A 32 19.99 5.32 -27.42
N SER A 33 19.80 4.64 -28.55
CA SER A 33 18.62 4.87 -29.38
C SER A 33 17.35 4.46 -28.63
N VAL A 34 16.18 4.89 -29.10
CA VAL A 34 14.90 4.52 -28.46
C VAL A 34 14.72 3.00 -28.42
N GLY A 35 15.07 2.30 -29.50
CA GLY A 35 14.97 0.84 -29.57
C GLY A 35 15.94 0.14 -28.61
N ASP A 36 17.21 0.56 -28.59
CA ASP A 36 18.22 -0.04 -27.70
C ASP A 36 17.92 0.25 -26.22
N TYR A 37 17.34 1.42 -25.92
CA TYR A 37 16.89 1.75 -24.58
C TYR A 37 15.74 0.85 -24.15
N GLN A 38 14.77 0.57 -25.02
CA GLN A 38 13.69 -0.38 -24.73
C GLN A 38 14.23 -1.80 -24.48
N GLU A 39 15.17 -2.26 -25.30
CA GLU A 39 15.83 -3.55 -25.09
C GLU A 39 16.60 -3.59 -23.76
N TRP A 40 17.27 -2.50 -23.39
CA TRP A 40 17.90 -2.39 -22.09
C TRP A 40 16.88 -2.42 -20.94
N GLN A 41 15.72 -1.77 -21.07
CA GLN A 41 14.68 -1.77 -20.03
C GLN A 41 14.16 -3.18 -19.73
N ILE A 42 14.07 -4.06 -20.74
CA ILE A 42 13.67 -5.46 -20.57
C ILE A 42 14.83 -6.42 -20.24
N SER A 43 16.07 -5.92 -20.28
CA SER A 43 17.25 -6.70 -19.92
C SER A 43 17.29 -7.00 -18.41
N ASN A 44 18.12 -7.97 -18.02
CA ASN A 44 18.36 -8.27 -16.60
C ASN A 44 18.79 -7.05 -15.78
N GLU A 45 19.54 -6.11 -16.37
CA GLU A 45 20.00 -4.89 -15.70
C GLU A 45 18.84 -3.90 -15.53
N GLY A 46 18.10 -3.64 -16.62
CA GLY A 46 16.94 -2.74 -16.60
C GLY A 46 15.85 -3.20 -15.64
N VAL A 47 15.46 -4.47 -15.70
CA VAL A 47 14.43 -5.02 -14.80
C VAL A 47 14.91 -5.05 -13.35
N ASN A 48 16.20 -5.33 -13.10
CA ASN A 48 16.76 -5.25 -11.76
C ASN A 48 16.71 -3.82 -11.21
N CYS A 49 17.03 -2.83 -12.04
CA CYS A 49 16.93 -1.41 -11.69
C CYS A 49 15.50 -0.98 -11.39
N GLN A 50 14.55 -1.33 -12.26
CA GLN A 50 13.12 -1.07 -12.06
C GLN A 50 12.62 -1.69 -10.75
N THR A 51 13.05 -2.91 -10.45
CA THR A 51 12.66 -3.63 -9.23
C THR A 51 13.20 -2.94 -7.99
N ALA A 52 14.49 -2.58 -7.97
CA ALA A 52 15.11 -1.89 -6.84
C ALA A 52 14.47 -0.52 -6.57
N LEU A 53 14.17 0.25 -7.63
CA LEU A 53 13.44 1.52 -7.54
C LEU A 53 12.07 1.31 -6.90
N SER A 54 11.26 0.41 -7.48
CA SER A 54 9.89 0.17 -7.05
C SER A 54 9.81 -0.29 -5.59
N VAL A 55 10.69 -1.21 -5.17
CA VAL A 55 10.72 -1.70 -3.79
C VAL A 55 11.14 -0.61 -2.82
N SER A 56 12.14 0.20 -3.19
CA SER A 56 12.61 1.30 -2.35
C SER A 56 11.54 2.36 -2.15
N GLU A 57 10.84 2.75 -3.22
CA GLU A 57 9.74 3.71 -3.17
C GLU A 57 8.55 3.18 -2.36
N ALA A 58 8.17 1.92 -2.57
CA ALA A 58 7.11 1.27 -1.79
C ALA A 58 7.47 1.20 -0.30
N ALA A 59 8.73 0.93 0.05
CA ALA A 59 9.20 0.92 1.43
C ALA A 59 9.11 2.31 2.08
N SER A 60 9.51 3.38 1.37
CA SER A 60 9.37 4.76 1.86
C SER A 60 7.91 5.15 2.07
N LEU A 61 7.02 4.80 1.14
CA LEU A 61 5.58 5.06 1.26
C LEU A 61 4.97 4.31 2.45
N ARG A 62 5.37 3.04 2.65
CA ARG A 62 4.93 2.25 3.80
C ARG A 62 5.34 2.90 5.12
N GLU A 63 6.58 3.37 5.24
CA GLU A 63 7.04 4.06 6.45
C GLU A 63 6.25 5.34 6.69
N PHE A 64 6.01 6.13 5.63
CA PHE A 64 5.23 7.37 5.71
C PHE A 64 3.81 7.12 6.23
N VAL A 65 3.11 6.14 5.65
CA VAL A 65 1.75 5.76 6.07
C VAL A 65 1.76 5.32 7.53
N LEU A 66 2.73 4.50 7.96
CA LEU A 66 2.82 4.04 9.36
C LEU A 66 3.06 5.20 10.35
N LYS A 67 3.85 6.22 9.96
CA LYS A 67 4.09 7.42 10.77
C LYS A 67 2.84 8.29 10.90
N GLN A 68 2.08 8.47 9.82
CA GLN A 68 0.80 9.18 9.86
C GLN A 68 -0.29 8.42 10.62
N SER A 69 -0.25 7.08 10.57
CA SER A 69 -1.26 6.22 11.20
C SER A 69 -1.13 6.09 12.72
N LYS A 70 -0.07 6.65 13.34
CA LYS A 70 -0.04 6.75 14.81
C LYS A 70 -1.13 7.74 15.23
N PRO A 71 -2.24 7.28 15.85
CA PRO A 71 -3.20 8.21 16.40
C PRO A 71 -2.44 9.05 17.42
N GLN A 72 -2.48 10.36 17.23
CA GLN A 72 -2.14 11.27 18.30
C GLN A 72 -3.19 11.02 19.39
N THR A 73 -2.87 10.17 20.35
CA THR A 73 -3.65 10.01 21.58
C THR A 73 -3.46 11.30 22.37
N THR A 74 -4.10 12.38 21.92
CA THR A 74 -4.46 13.48 22.80
C THR A 74 -5.56 12.92 23.71
N PRO A 75 -5.35 12.82 25.04
CA PRO A 75 -6.47 12.59 25.93
C PRO A 75 -7.35 13.84 25.84
N VAL A 76 -8.36 13.80 24.97
CA VAL A 76 -9.44 14.77 24.98
C VAL A 76 -10.13 14.56 26.32
N VAL A 77 -9.84 15.46 27.25
CA VAL A 77 -10.56 15.67 28.50
C VAL A 77 -12.05 15.52 28.20
N ALA A 78 -12.65 14.47 28.74
CA ALA A 78 -14.08 14.26 28.68
C ALA A 78 -14.78 15.47 29.32
N PRO A 79 -15.63 16.23 28.60
CA PRO A 79 -16.55 17.12 29.25
C PRO A 79 -17.61 16.25 29.91
N LYS A 80 -17.58 16.20 31.24
CA LYS A 80 -18.66 15.68 32.07
C LYS A 80 -19.90 16.56 31.84
N ALA A 81 -20.74 16.19 30.88
CA ALA A 81 -22.06 16.79 30.67
C ALA A 81 -23.13 15.77 31.05
N THR A 82 -23.81 16.08 32.16
CA THR A 82 -25.00 15.41 32.71
C THR A 82 -26.17 15.35 31.72
N PRO A 83 -27.03 14.31 31.77
CA PRO A 83 -28.15 14.15 30.85
C PRO A 83 -29.39 14.96 31.28
N PRO A 84 -30.25 15.44 30.36
CA PRO A 84 -31.64 15.69 30.68
C PRO A 84 -32.48 14.45 30.33
N SER A 85 -33.13 13.93 31.35
CA SER A 85 -34.15 12.90 31.27
C SER A 85 -35.44 13.47 30.67
N SER A 86 -36.05 12.77 29.70
CA SER A 86 -37.52 12.78 29.52
C SER A 86 -38.00 11.55 28.75
N SER A 87 -38.92 10.87 29.39
CA SER A 87 -39.55 9.59 29.07
C SER A 87 -40.53 9.64 27.89
N ALA A 88 -40.55 8.60 27.05
CA ALA A 88 -41.76 7.93 26.53
C ALA A 88 -41.38 6.61 25.80
N PRO A 89 -42.28 5.62 25.68
CA PRO A 89 -41.95 4.19 25.82
C PRO A 89 -41.73 3.42 24.51
N ILE A 90 -41.05 2.29 24.69
CA ILE A 90 -40.78 1.21 23.73
C ILE A 90 -42.02 0.30 23.64
N PRO A 91 -42.41 -0.17 22.44
CA PRO A 91 -42.98 -1.50 22.27
C PRO A 91 -41.95 -2.43 21.65
N GLN A 92 -41.48 -3.41 22.42
CA GLN A 92 -40.85 -4.62 21.90
C GLN A 92 -41.94 -5.46 21.21
N GLU A 93 -41.72 -5.88 19.96
CA GLU A 93 -42.25 -7.17 19.53
C GLU A 93 -41.29 -7.92 18.59
N ARG A 94 -40.66 -8.90 19.20
CA ARG A 94 -40.19 -10.19 18.69
C ARG A 94 -40.72 -10.60 17.30
N THR A 95 -39.82 -10.83 16.36
CA THR A 95 -39.96 -11.94 15.41
C THR A 95 -38.62 -12.61 15.25
N GLU A 96 -38.46 -13.70 16.00
CA GLU A 96 -37.54 -14.77 15.64
C GLU A 96 -37.96 -15.31 14.26
N GLN A 97 -37.02 -15.65 13.37
CA GLN A 97 -36.88 -16.99 12.77
C GLN A 97 -36.24 -16.99 11.39
N LYS A 98 -35.32 -17.96 11.26
CA LYS A 98 -34.97 -18.76 10.06
C LYS A 98 -33.99 -18.12 9.06
N ILE A 99 -32.70 -18.45 9.14
CA ILE A 99 -32.05 -19.64 8.54
C ILE A 99 -31.94 -19.55 7.00
N ILE A 100 -30.70 -19.28 6.56
CA ILE A 100 -29.92 -19.94 5.47
C ILE A 100 -30.64 -20.29 4.15
N SER A 101 -30.16 -19.73 3.04
CA SER A 101 -29.79 -20.46 1.78
C SER A 101 -29.40 -19.45 0.71
N ALA A 102 -28.13 -19.39 0.30
CA ALA A 102 -27.51 -20.20 -0.76
C ALA A 102 -27.83 -19.71 -2.18
N GLN A 103 -26.77 -19.21 -2.84
CA GLN A 103 -26.39 -19.29 -4.25
C GLN A 103 -27.48 -19.39 -5.33
N THR A 104 -27.39 -18.54 -6.36
CA THR A 104 -27.69 -18.94 -7.75
C THR A 104 -26.85 -18.11 -8.73
N LEU A 105 -26.00 -18.81 -9.49
CA LEU A 105 -25.33 -18.39 -10.73
C LEU A 105 -26.34 -18.36 -11.89
N ALA A 106 -26.18 -17.46 -12.87
CA ALA A 106 -25.83 -17.82 -14.25
C ALA A 106 -25.76 -16.59 -15.18
N PRO A 107 -24.87 -16.62 -16.22
CA PRO A 107 -24.67 -15.55 -17.19
C PRO A 107 -25.50 -15.74 -18.48
N VAL A 108 -25.52 -14.70 -19.33
CA VAL A 108 -25.92 -14.76 -20.75
C VAL A 108 -24.77 -14.24 -21.61
#